data_AF-A0A380FDW1-F1
#
_entry.id   AF-A0A380FDW1-F1
#
_cell.length_a   1.000
_cell.length_b   1.000
_cell.length_c   1.000
_cell.angle_alpha   90.00
_cell.angle_beta   90.00
_cell.angle_gamma   90.00
#
_symmetry.space_group_name_H-M   'P 1'
#
loop_
_entity.id
_entity.type
_entity.pdbx_description
1 polymer ?
#
loop_
_entity_poly.entity_id
_entity_poly.type
_entity_poly.pdbx_seq_one_letter_code
_entity_poly.pdbx_strand_id
1 'polypeptide(L)'
;MPVIMAGIRTAMVLIIGTATLAALIGAGGLGDLILLGIDRNDSSLILIGAIPAALLAILLFDLALRYMQGLSYKKLIISLTIIVIVLLLVIIAPLLAQKGEKVTLAGKLGSEPSVITNMYKILIEKETGRYGRS
;
A
#
# COMPACT_ATOMS: atom_id res chain seq x y z
N MET A 1 -2.55 -20.58 -33.71
CA MET A 1 -3.23 -19.69 -32.75
C MET A 1 -3.72 -20.31 -31.42
N PRO A 2 -3.79 -21.65 -31.17
CA PRO A 2 -4.29 -22.17 -29.88
C PRO A 2 -3.26 -22.15 -28.74
N VAL A 3 -1.95 -22.30 -29.02
CA VAL A 3 -0.90 -22.41 -27.99
C VAL A 3 -0.69 -21.11 -27.21
N ILE A 4 -0.72 -19.96 -27.90
CA ILE A 4 -0.56 -18.63 -27.28
C ILE A 4 -1.69 -18.38 -26.27
N MET A 5 -2.93 -18.68 -26.64
CA MET A 5 -4.10 -18.54 -25.76
C MET A 5 -4.03 -19.46 -24.53
N ALA A 6 -3.52 -20.69 -24.70
CA ALA A 6 -3.28 -21.59 -23.58
C ALA A 6 -2.21 -21.04 -22.62
N GLY A 7 -1.12 -20.47 -23.15
CA GLY A 7 -0.07 -19.83 -22.35
C GLY A 7 -0.53 -18.61 -21.55
N ILE A 8 -1.43 -17.80 -22.11
CA ILE A 8 -2.01 -16.66 -21.40
C ILE A 8 -2.90 -17.12 -20.23
N ARG A 9 -3.68 -18.18 -20.43
CA ARG A 9 -4.50 -18.76 -19.35
C ARG A 9 -3.64 -19.21 -18.18
N THR A 10 -2.57 -19.96 -18.44
CA THR A 10 -1.70 -20.47 -17.39
C THR A 10 -0.95 -19.34 -16.69
N ALA A 11 -0.43 -18.36 -17.44
CA ALA A 11 0.22 -17.19 -16.87
C ALA A 11 -0.73 -16.37 -15.98
N MET A 12 -1.98 -16.19 -16.40
CA MET A 12 -2.97 -15.44 -15.62
C MET A 12 -3.29 -16.14 -14.29
N VAL A 13 -3.55 -17.45 -14.32
CA VAL A 13 -3.78 -18.24 -13.09
C VAL A 13 -2.58 -18.14 -12.14
N LEU A 14 -1.36 -18.20 -12.66
CA LEU A 14 -0.14 -18.04 -11.87
C LEU A 14 -0.06 -16.65 -11.21
N ILE A 15 -0.28 -15.58 -11.97
CA ILE A 15 -0.23 -14.19 -11.47
C ILE A 15 -1.27 -13.97 -10.36
N ILE A 16 -2.47 -14.51 -10.51
CA ILE A 16 -3.51 -14.37 -9.49
C ILE A 16 -3.15 -15.20 -8.24
N GLY A 17 -2.58 -16.39 -8.42
CA GLY A 17 -2.07 -17.20 -7.31
C GLY A 17 -0.97 -16.48 -6.53
N THR A 18 0.02 -15.90 -7.21
CA THR A 18 1.09 -15.14 -6.56
C THR A 18 0.58 -13.87 -5.90
N ALA A 19 -0.38 -13.17 -6.51
CA ALA A 19 -1.04 -12.02 -5.90
C ALA A 19 -1.80 -12.41 -4.62
N THR A 20 -2.44 -13.58 -4.61
CA THR A 20 -3.11 -14.10 -3.40
C THR A 20 -2.10 -14.41 -2.30
N LEU A 21 -0.95 -15.00 -2.66
CA LEU A 21 0.15 -15.25 -1.73
C LEU A 21 0.84 -13.97 -1.24
N ALA A 22 0.71 -12.83 -1.94
CA ALA A 22 1.26 -11.55 -1.46
C ALA A 22 0.62 -11.09 -0.13
N ALA A 23 -0.54 -11.63 0.25
CA ALA A 23 -1.09 -11.46 1.59
C ALA A 23 -0.12 -11.89 2.71
N LEU A 24 0.75 -12.88 2.44
CA LEU A 24 1.78 -13.35 3.39
C LEU A 24 2.76 -12.25 3.82
N ILE A 25 3.02 -11.26 2.96
CA ILE A 25 3.90 -10.12 3.27
C ILE A 25 3.13 -8.89 3.75
N GLY A 26 1.84 -9.05 4.10
CA GLY A 26 0.99 -7.96 4.58
C GLY A 26 0.49 -7.03 3.48
N ALA A 27 0.45 -7.48 2.22
CA ALA A 27 -0.12 -6.69 1.12
C ALA A 27 -1.65 -6.47 1.27
N GLY A 28 -2.30 -7.23 2.15
CA GLY A 28 -3.72 -7.14 2.44
C GLY A 28 -4.62 -7.88 1.45
N GLY A 29 -5.89 -8.10 1.82
CA GLY A 29 -6.98 -8.46 0.88
C GLY A 29 -7.59 -9.84 1.08
N LEU A 30 -8.06 -10.48 0.00
CA LEU A 30 -8.73 -11.79 0.07
C LEU A 30 -7.78 -12.92 0.52
N GLY A 31 -6.48 -12.78 0.26
CA GLY A 31 -5.46 -13.73 0.72
C GLY A 31 -5.33 -13.74 2.26
N ASP A 32 -5.62 -12.64 2.95
CA ASP A 32 -5.61 -12.60 4.41
C ASP A 32 -6.71 -13.49 5.01
N LEU A 33 -7.89 -13.53 4.37
CA LEU A 33 -9.00 -14.39 4.81
C LEU A 33 -8.63 -15.88 4.65
N ILE A 34 -7.92 -16.21 3.56
CA ILE A 34 -7.43 -17.57 3.30
C ILE A 34 -6.40 -17.96 4.37
N LEU A 35 -5.42 -17.09 4.63
CA LEU A 35 -4.38 -17.32 5.63
C LEU A 35 -4.97 -17.42 7.04
N LEU A 36 -5.89 -16.53 7.40
CA LEU A 36 -6.57 -16.57 8.69
C LEU A 36 -7.36 -17.88 8.88
N GLY A 37 -7.99 -18.39 7.81
CA GLY A 37 -8.66 -19.69 7.83
C GLY A 37 -7.69 -20.87 8.00
N ILE A 38 -6.51 -20.80 7.38
CA ILE A 38 -5.43 -21.80 7.57
C ILE A 38 -4.94 -21.77 9.02
N ASP A 39 -4.66 -20.59 9.58
CA ASP A 39 -4.18 -20.42 10.95
C ASP A 39 -5.20 -20.88 12.00
N ARG A 40 -6.49 -20.75 11.68
CA ARG A 40 -7.60 -21.19 12.55
C ARG A 40 -8.04 -22.62 12.30
N ASN A 41 -7.46 -23.32 11.31
CA ASN A 41 -7.91 -24.62 10.82
C ASN A 41 -9.42 -24.65 10.52
N ASP A 42 -9.96 -23.52 10.03
CA ASP A 42 -11.38 -23.39 9.71
C ASP A 42 -11.55 -23.32 8.19
N SER A 43 -11.94 -24.46 7.62
CA SER A 43 -12.20 -24.62 6.19
C SER A 43 -13.26 -23.63 5.69
N SER A 44 -14.18 -23.18 6.54
CA SER A 44 -15.21 -22.21 6.16
C SER A 44 -14.61 -20.85 5.85
N LEU A 45 -13.65 -20.38 6.67
CA LEU A 45 -12.94 -19.13 6.46
C LEU A 45 -12.07 -19.18 5.19
N ILE A 46 -11.41 -20.32 4.95
CA ILE A 46 -10.63 -20.55 3.74
C ILE A 46 -11.52 -20.43 2.50
N LEU A 47 -12.70 -21.08 2.51
CA LEU A 47 -13.64 -21.05 1.40
C LEU A 47 -14.20 -19.64 1.15
N ILE A 48 -14.50 -18.88 2.20
CA ILE A 48 -14.99 -17.49 2.08
C ILE A 48 -13.97 -16.59 1.37
N GLY A 49 -12.66 -16.81 1.56
CA GLY A 49 -11.62 -16.08 0.82
C GLY A 49 -11.33 -16.66 -0.58
N ALA A 50 -11.31 -17.98 -0.71
CA ALA A 50 -10.93 -18.68 -1.94
C ALA A 50 -11.98 -18.58 -3.04
N ILE A 51 -13.28 -18.68 -2.71
CA ILE A 51 -14.38 -18.59 -3.69
C ILE A 51 -14.38 -17.24 -4.44
N PRO A 52 -14.39 -16.08 -3.77
CA PRO A 52 -14.36 -14.80 -4.47
C PRO A 52 -13.04 -14.58 -5.22
N ALA A 53 -11.91 -15.08 -4.71
CA ALA A 53 -10.64 -15.01 -5.42
C ALA A 53 -10.67 -15.82 -6.73
N ALA A 54 -11.23 -17.03 -6.71
CA ALA A 54 -11.40 -17.87 -7.90
C ALA A 54 -12.37 -17.26 -8.91
N LEU A 55 -13.46 -16.65 -8.45
CA LEU A 55 -14.40 -15.94 -9.33
C LEU A 55 -13.73 -14.75 -10.02
N LEU A 56 -12.98 -13.93 -9.26
CA LEU A 56 -12.20 -12.84 -9.83
C LEU A 56 -11.17 -13.36 -10.84
N ALA A 57 -10.54 -14.51 -10.58
CA ALA A 57 -9.58 -15.11 -11.50
C ALA A 57 -10.19 -15.42 -12.87
N ILE A 58 -11.40 -16.00 -12.87
CA ILE A 58 -12.14 -16.36 -14.08
C ILE A 58 -12.61 -15.09 -14.81
N LEU A 59 -13.20 -14.14 -14.07
CA LEU A 59 -13.64 -12.86 -14.63
C LEU A 59 -12.49 -12.07 -15.27
N LEU A 60 -11.32 -12.07 -14.64
CA LEU A 60 -10.12 -11.42 -15.19
C LEU A 60 -9.64 -12.12 -16.47
N PHE A 61 -9.74 -13.46 -16.53
CA PHE A 61 -9.42 -14.20 -17.75
C PHE A 61 -10.37 -13.83 -18.90
N ASP A 62 -11.68 -13.76 -18.66
CA ASP A 62 -12.65 -13.35 -19.67
C ASP A 62 -12.43 -11.90 -20.11
N LEU A 63 -12.11 -11.02 -19.17
CA LEU A 63 -11.74 -9.64 -19.48
C LEU A 63 -10.45 -9.57 -20.31
N ALA A 64 -9.43 -10.35 -19.95
CA ALA A 64 -8.16 -10.41 -20.67
C ALA A 64 -8.35 -10.92 -22.11
N LEU A 65 -9.21 -11.93 -22.32
CA LEU A 65 -9.59 -12.39 -23.65
C LEU A 65 -10.25 -11.29 -24.47
N ARG A 66 -11.19 -10.54 -23.87
CA ARG A 66 -11.85 -9.41 -24.52
C ARG A 66 -10.88 -8.27 -24.82
N TYR A 67 -9.94 -8.00 -23.92
CA TYR A 67 -8.90 -6.98 -24.10
C TYR A 67 -7.97 -7.37 -25.26
N MET A 68 -7.57 -8.63 -25.34
CA MET A 68 -6.77 -9.15 -26.45
C MET A 68 -7.47 -9.04 -27.81
N GLN A 69 -8.80 -9.14 -27.86
CA GLN A 69 -9.54 -8.96 -29.11
C GLN A 69 -9.54 -7.49 -29.58
N GLY A 70 -9.35 -6.51 -28.69
CA GLY A 70 -9.46 -5.09 -29.00
C GLY A 70 -8.14 -4.32 -29.15
N LEU A 71 -6.99 -4.90 -28.77
CA LEU A 71 -5.75 -4.14 -28.67
C LEU A 71 -4.88 -4.25 -29.93
N SER A 72 -4.92 -3.20 -30.74
CA SER A 72 -3.79 -2.84 -31.59
C SER A 72 -2.55 -2.66 -30.68
N TYR A 73 -1.53 -3.48 -30.90
CA TYR A 73 -0.26 -3.60 -30.14
C TYR A 73 0.38 -2.24 -29.77
N LYS A 74 0.11 -1.20 -30.55
CA LYS A 74 0.57 0.17 -30.34
C LYS A 74 0.02 0.84 -29.07
N LYS A 75 -1.25 0.59 -28.71
CA LYS A 75 -1.87 1.18 -27.50
C LYS A 75 -1.34 0.55 -26.21
N LEU A 76 -0.98 -0.74 -26.27
CA LEU A 76 -0.40 -1.49 -25.15
C LEU A 76 1.02 -1.00 -24.82
N ILE A 77 1.85 -0.79 -25.86
CA ILE A 77 3.20 -0.24 -25.66
C ILE A 77 3.11 1.18 -25.09
N ILE A 78 2.22 2.03 -25.61
CA ILE A 78 2.04 3.40 -25.11
C ILE A 78 1.60 3.42 -23.64
N SER A 79 0.64 2.58 -23.23
CA SER A 79 0.21 2.55 -21.82
C SER A 79 1.30 2.01 -20.89
N LEU A 80 2.07 1.00 -21.33
CA LEU A 80 3.17 0.44 -20.55
C LEU A 80 4.29 1.47 -20.35
N THR A 81 4.66 2.21 -21.41
CA THR A 81 5.64 3.29 -21.34
C THR A 81 5.20 4.40 -20.38
N ILE A 82 3.92 4.79 -20.41
CA ILE A 82 3.37 5.80 -19.50
C ILE A 82 3.43 5.31 -18.04
N ILE A 83 3.03 4.06 -17.78
CA ILE A 83 3.06 3.49 -16.42
C ILE A 83 4.48 3.44 -15.87
N VAL A 84 5.46 3.02 -16.68
CA VAL A 84 6.88 2.99 -16.28
C VAL A 84 7.41 4.39 -15.99
N ILE A 85 7.06 5.38 -16.81
CA ILE A 85 7.43 6.78 -16.58
C ILE A 85 6.82 7.32 -15.29
N VAL A 86 5.55 7.03 -15.03
CA VAL A 86 4.86 7.46 -13.79
C VAL A 86 5.49 6.80 -12.57
N LEU A 87 5.81 5.51 -12.63
CA LEU A 87 6.47 4.79 -11.52
C LEU A 87 7.87 5.37 -11.23
N LEU A 88 8.65 5.65 -12.28
CA LEU A 88 9.94 6.32 -12.15
C LEU A 88 9.77 7.73 -11.54
N LEU A 89 8.75 8.48 -11.96
CA LEU A 89 8.43 9.78 -11.38
C LEU A 89 8.07 9.68 -9.89
N VAL A 90 7.28 8.70 -9.47
CA VAL A 90 6.91 8.51 -8.06
C VAL A 90 8.13 8.18 -7.18
N ILE A 91 9.14 7.50 -7.71
CA ILE A 91 10.39 7.18 -6.98
C ILE A 91 11.37 8.35 -7.00
N ILE A 92 11.49 9.05 -8.14
CA ILE A 92 12.48 10.12 -8.35
C ILE A 92 11.99 11.47 -7.79
N ALA A 93 10.69 11.76 -7.83
CA ALA A 93 10.13 12.99 -7.29
C ALA A 93 10.45 13.21 -5.80
N PRO A 94 10.26 12.23 -4.89
CA PRO A 94 10.67 12.39 -3.50
C PRO A 94 12.20 12.49 -3.35
N LEU A 95 12.97 11.92 -4.29
CA LEU A 95 14.45 12.00 -4.29
C LEU A 95 14.96 13.37 -4.73
N LEU A 96 14.28 14.04 -5.66
CA LEU A 96 14.57 15.41 -6.08
C LEU A 96 13.98 16.47 -5.13
N ALA A 97 12.83 16.17 -4.51
CA ALA A 97 12.22 17.01 -3.48
C ALA A 97 12.99 17.00 -2.15
N GLN A 98 13.82 15.98 -1.91
CA GLN A 98 14.67 15.89 -0.71
C GLN A 98 15.80 16.92 -0.62
N LYS A 99 16.00 17.78 -1.63
CA LYS A 99 17.05 18.82 -1.59
C LYS A 99 16.57 20.19 -1.11
N GLY A 100 15.31 20.34 -0.65
CA GLY A 100 14.74 21.67 -0.47
C GLY A 100 13.73 21.93 0.65
N GLU A 101 13.28 20.95 1.44
CA GLU A 101 12.41 21.30 2.58
C GLU A 101 12.56 20.31 3.73
N LYS A 102 12.97 20.88 4.86
CA LYS A 102 12.97 20.26 6.18
C LYS A 102 11.60 19.60 6.36
N VAL A 103 11.59 18.27 6.27
CA VAL A 103 10.51 17.41 6.73
C VAL A 103 10.02 18.00 8.04
N THR A 104 8.77 18.48 8.03
CA THR A 104 8.06 19.03 9.16
C THR A 104 7.76 17.91 10.16
N LEU A 105 8.82 17.42 10.80
CA LEU A 105 8.84 16.98 12.20
C LEU A 105 8.72 18.19 13.16
N ALA A 106 8.24 19.34 12.67
CA ALA A 106 7.83 20.50 13.44
C ALA A 106 6.44 20.32 14.09
N GLY A 107 5.82 19.13 14.01
CA GLY A 107 4.60 18.80 14.74
C GLY A 107 4.83 18.31 16.17
N LYS A 108 6.08 18.02 16.58
CA LYS A 108 6.37 17.52 17.94
C LYS A 108 7.52 18.23 18.67
N LEU A 109 8.34 19.03 17.99
CA LEU A 109 9.57 19.59 18.57
C LEU A 109 9.48 21.10 18.95
N GLY A 110 8.29 21.70 18.95
CA GLY A 110 8.12 23.12 19.28
C GLY A 110 7.62 23.41 20.70
N SER A 111 6.83 22.51 21.29
CA SER A 111 6.08 22.80 22.52
C SER A 111 6.70 22.20 23.77
N GLU A 112 7.45 21.11 23.66
CA GLU A 112 7.97 20.40 24.83
C GLU A 112 9.01 21.24 25.61
N PRO A 113 9.98 21.94 24.98
CA PRO A 113 10.98 22.71 25.73
C PRO A 113 10.41 23.93 26.46
N SER A 114 9.44 24.62 25.84
CA SER A 114 8.79 25.81 26.41
C SER A 114 7.85 25.45 27.57
N VAL A 115 7.15 24.31 27.49
CA VAL A 115 6.31 23.79 28.58
C VAL A 115 7.16 23.38 29.78
N ILE A 116 8.29 22.68 29.56
CA ILE A 116 9.22 22.31 30.65
C ILE A 116 9.79 23.57 31.32
N THR A 117 10.19 24.57 30.52
CA THR A 117 10.72 25.85 31.03
C THR A 117 9.68 26.60 31.88
N ASN A 118 8.43 26.67 31.43
CA ASN A 118 7.36 27.30 32.22
C ASN A 118 7.02 26.50 33.50
N MET A 119 7.12 25.17 33.46
CA MET A 119 6.87 24.34 34.64
C MET A 119 7.99 24.50 35.69
N TYR A 120 9.26 24.57 35.26
CA TYR A 120 10.37 24.95 36.13
C TYR A 120 10.22 26.37 36.69
N LYS A 121 9.73 27.33 35.89
CA LYS A 121 9.45 28.68 36.38
C LYS A 121 8.41 28.69 37.50
N ILE A 122 7.32 27.93 37.36
CA ILE A 122 6.28 27.81 38.41
C ILE A 122 6.82 27.13 39.67
N LEU A 123 7.68 26.11 39.54
CA LEU A 123 8.32 25.45 40.69
C LEU A 123 9.28 26.38 41.43
N ILE A 124 10.09 27.14 40.70
CA ILE A 124 10.97 28.17 41.27
C ILE A 124 10.13 29.29 41.91
N GLU A 125 9.03 29.73 41.28
CA GLU A 125 8.12 30.73 41.86
C GLU A 125 7.45 30.23 43.16
N LYS A 126 7.11 28.94 43.26
CA LYS A 126 6.56 28.35 44.48
C LYS A 126 7.59 28.19 45.60
N GLU A 127 8.84 27.85 45.29
CA GLU A 127 9.88 27.72 46.31
C GLU A 127 10.46 29.07 46.75
N THR A 128 10.52 30.08 45.87
CA THR A 128 11.17 31.37 46.19
C THR A 128 10.22 32.49 46.63
N GLY A 129 8.94 32.19 46.89
CA GLY A 129 8.04 33.04 47.69
C GLY A 129 7.97 34.54 47.33
N ARG A 130 8.10 34.93 46.05
CA ARG A 130 8.07 36.35 45.64
C ARG A 130 7.00 36.66 44.59
N TYR A 131 5.89 37.18 45.13
CA TYR A 131 5.06 38.32 44.69
C TYR A 131 4.92 38.63 43.19
N GLY A 132 3.70 38.49 42.71
CA GLY A 132 3.22 39.13 41.48
C GLY A 132 1.72 39.43 41.56
N ARG A 133 1.34 40.39 42.42
CA ARG A 133 0.11 41.17 42.24
C ARG A 133 0.29 42.03 41.00
N SER A 134 -0.53 41.81 39.97
CA SER A 134 -1.17 42.78 39.08
C SER A 134 -1.72 42.02 37.87
#